data_AF-A0A1J5TQC6-F1
#
_entry.id   AF-A0A1J5TQC6-F1
#
_cell.length_a   1.000
_cell.length_b   1.000
_cell.length_c   1.000
_cell.angle_alpha   90.00
_cell.angle_beta   90.00
_cell.angle_gamma   90.00
#
_symmetry.space_group_name_H-M   'P 1'
#
loop_
_entity.id
_entity.type
_entity.pdbx_description
1 polymer ?
#
loop_
_entity_poly.entity_id
_entity_poly.type
_entity_poly.pdbx_seq_one_letter_code
_entity_poly.pdbx_strand_id
1 'polypeptide(L)'
;MITKLKNNLEKDLPGIKSWKRMAVKSEEGESIESESLEKYERILSKEKLISMKKAAVLLALFKKGKEWYFPLIRRPMHERNHPGQIALPGGAKEKDEELDYTAVREAFEEIGIEAQSVEIIGQLTPLPVPVSGYLIYPFIGILKKEPKWILNESEVDELIITKVSELIDEANYYSETWQLHGKNVKVPHFRINNKVIWGATASVLNEFIDLTKN
;
A
#
# COMPACT_ATOMS: atom_id res chain seq x y z
N MET A 1 -15.65 3.12 -12.52
CA MET A 1 -14.62 2.80 -11.51
C MET A 1 -15.14 2.98 -10.09
N ILE A 2 -15.35 4.21 -9.59
CA ILE A 2 -15.72 4.45 -8.17
C ILE A 2 -16.97 3.68 -7.69
N THR A 3 -18.07 3.70 -8.44
CA THR A 3 -19.28 2.95 -8.05
C THR A 3 -19.00 1.46 -7.86
N LYS A 4 -18.23 0.87 -8.77
CA LYS A 4 -17.80 -0.54 -8.67
C LYS A 4 -16.92 -0.76 -7.45
N LEU A 5 -15.95 0.12 -7.23
CA LEU A 5 -15.05 0.05 -6.08
C LEU A 5 -15.84 0.10 -4.76
N LYS A 6 -16.79 1.03 -4.61
CA LYS A 6 -17.69 1.11 -3.45
C LYS A 6 -18.46 -0.21 -3.25
N ASN A 7 -19.09 -0.73 -4.31
CA ASN A 7 -19.83 -2.00 -4.23
C ASN A 7 -18.94 -3.21 -3.88
N ASN A 8 -17.66 -3.20 -4.28
CA ASN A 8 -16.74 -4.30 -4.00
C ASN A 8 -16.11 -4.20 -2.60
N LEU A 9 -16.01 -2.99 -2.03
CA LEU A 9 -15.59 -2.77 -0.65
C LEU A 9 -16.62 -3.28 0.38
N GLU A 10 -17.89 -3.40 -0.01
CA GLU A 10 -18.96 -3.96 0.82
C GLU A 10 -18.99 -5.50 0.82
N LYS A 11 -18.13 -6.15 0.03
CA LYS A 11 -18.05 -7.62 -0.10
C LYS A 11 -16.82 -8.16 0.64
N ASP A 12 -16.70 -9.49 0.64
CA ASP A 12 -15.48 -10.16 1.09
C ASP A 12 -14.27 -9.68 0.28
N LEU A 13 -13.32 -9.09 0.99
CA LEU A 13 -12.11 -8.56 0.38
C LEU A 13 -11.15 -9.70 -0.01
N PRO A 14 -10.41 -9.57 -1.13
CA PRO A 14 -9.44 -10.58 -1.55
C PRO A 14 -8.35 -10.85 -0.50
N GLY A 15 -7.93 -9.82 0.24
CA GLY A 15 -6.97 -9.89 1.33
C GLY A 15 -5.73 -10.71 0.99
N ILE A 16 -5.47 -11.73 1.81
CA ILE A 16 -4.30 -12.60 1.68
C ILE A 16 -4.17 -13.26 0.29
N LYS A 17 -5.28 -13.56 -0.39
CA LYS A 17 -5.23 -14.13 -1.76
C LYS A 17 -4.59 -13.15 -2.73
N SER A 18 -4.79 -11.86 -2.53
CA SER A 18 -4.15 -10.81 -3.32
C SER A 18 -2.70 -10.61 -2.92
N TRP A 19 -2.41 -10.43 -1.64
CA TRP A 19 -1.06 -10.10 -1.19
C TRP A 19 -0.01 -11.17 -1.53
N LYS A 20 -0.41 -12.46 -1.55
CA LYS A 20 0.47 -13.56 -1.96
C LYS A 20 1.06 -13.40 -3.36
N ARG A 21 0.33 -12.76 -4.28
CA ARG A 21 0.85 -12.49 -5.63
C ARG A 21 2.02 -11.50 -5.58
N MET A 22 2.07 -10.65 -4.54
CA MET A 22 3.14 -9.69 -4.29
C MET A 22 4.18 -10.17 -3.26
N ALA A 23 4.08 -11.40 -2.75
CA ALA A 23 5.02 -11.94 -1.78
C ALA A 23 6.35 -12.30 -2.45
N VAL A 24 7.46 -12.01 -1.76
CA VAL A 24 8.81 -12.40 -2.18
C VAL A 24 8.94 -13.93 -2.14
N LYS A 25 9.49 -14.51 -3.21
CA LYS A 25 9.66 -15.97 -3.39
C LYS A 25 11.13 -16.35 -3.44
N SER A 26 11.48 -17.60 -3.13
CA SER A 26 12.84 -18.11 -3.36
C SER A 26 13.17 -18.19 -4.86
N GLU A 27 14.46 -18.20 -5.19
CA GLU A 27 14.95 -18.29 -6.58
C GLU A 27 14.49 -19.57 -7.30
N GLU A 28 14.48 -20.70 -6.58
CA GLU A 28 14.07 -22.03 -7.06
C GLU A 28 12.59 -22.11 -7.45
N GLY A 29 11.80 -21.07 -7.16
CA GLY A 29 10.43 -20.96 -7.63
C GLY A 29 9.46 -21.94 -6.98
N GLU A 30 9.87 -22.63 -5.90
CA GLU A 30 8.92 -23.33 -5.04
C GLU A 30 7.87 -22.31 -4.59
N SER A 31 6.67 -22.46 -5.17
CA SER A 31 5.47 -22.00 -4.52
C SER A 31 5.42 -22.80 -3.24
N ILE A 32 5.86 -22.16 -2.18
CA ILE A 32 5.55 -22.59 -0.84
C ILE A 32 4.03 -22.37 -0.66
N GLU A 33 3.15 -22.96 -1.47
CA GLU A 33 1.72 -22.65 -1.44
C GLU A 33 1.12 -23.09 -0.11
N SER A 34 1.54 -24.24 0.42
CA SER A 34 1.18 -24.75 1.74
C SER A 34 2.03 -24.15 2.86
N GLU A 35 3.36 -24.20 2.79
CA GLU A 35 4.22 -23.69 3.87
C GLU A 35 4.18 -22.14 3.96
N SER A 36 3.87 -21.36 2.89
CA SER A 36 3.70 -19.91 2.97
C SER A 36 2.33 -19.57 3.49
N LEU A 37 1.30 -20.37 3.21
CA LEU A 37 0.00 -20.28 3.87
C LEU A 37 0.15 -20.56 5.35
N GLU A 38 0.71 -21.70 5.73
CA GLU A 38 0.93 -22.07 7.13
C GLU A 38 1.85 -21.08 7.82
N LYS A 39 2.90 -20.59 7.16
CA LYS A 39 3.79 -19.56 7.70
C LYS A 39 3.09 -18.21 7.81
N TYR A 40 2.25 -17.81 6.85
CA TYR A 40 1.43 -16.60 6.94
C TYR A 40 0.38 -16.75 8.03
N GLU A 41 -0.38 -17.83 8.09
CA GLU A 41 -1.37 -18.15 9.13
C GLU A 41 -0.73 -18.18 10.53
N ARG A 42 0.48 -18.74 10.65
CA ARG A 42 1.25 -18.74 11.90
C ARG A 42 1.82 -17.36 12.24
N ILE A 43 2.21 -16.55 11.25
CA ILE A 43 2.57 -15.12 11.42
C ILE A 43 1.32 -14.29 11.80
N LEU A 44 0.16 -14.68 11.29
CA LEU A 44 -1.16 -14.10 11.49
C LEU A 44 -1.87 -14.70 12.71
N SER A 45 -1.15 -15.39 13.60
CA SER A 45 -1.78 -15.85 14.84
C SER A 45 -2.42 -14.64 15.51
N LYS A 46 -3.63 -14.84 16.04
CA LYS A 46 -4.42 -13.74 16.62
C LYS A 46 -3.60 -12.97 17.68
N GLU A 47 -2.81 -13.69 18.46
CA GLU A 47 -1.87 -13.13 19.44
C GLU A 47 -0.80 -12.24 18.81
N LYS A 48 -0.18 -12.70 17.72
CA LYS A 48 0.86 -11.92 17.04
C LYS A 48 0.28 -10.66 16.40
N LEU A 49 -0.89 -10.75 15.76
CA LEU A 49 -1.59 -9.58 15.22
C LEU A 49 -1.93 -8.55 16.31
N ILE A 50 -2.37 -9.01 17.49
CA ILE A 50 -2.67 -8.13 18.64
C ILE A 50 -1.40 -7.41 19.12
N SER A 51 -0.24 -8.05 19.05
CA SER A 51 1.04 -7.48 19.50
C SER A 51 1.65 -6.46 18.52
N MET A 52 1.18 -6.41 17.28
CA MET A 52 1.76 -5.55 16.24
C MET A 52 1.36 -4.09 16.44
N LYS A 53 2.29 -3.18 16.14
CA LYS A 53 2.00 -1.75 16.13
C LYS A 53 1.03 -1.44 15.00
N LYS A 54 0.03 -0.61 15.25
CA LYS A 54 -0.91 -0.22 14.21
C LYS A 54 -0.36 0.95 13.41
N ALA A 55 -0.54 0.91 12.10
CA ALA A 55 -0.26 2.01 11.18
C ALA A 55 -1.42 2.12 10.19
N ALA A 56 -1.62 3.28 9.60
CA ALA A 56 -2.64 3.47 8.58
C ALA A 56 -2.06 4.21 7.37
N VAL A 57 -2.55 3.87 6.19
CA VAL A 57 -2.11 4.49 4.93
C VAL A 57 -3.32 4.92 4.10
N LEU A 58 -3.16 5.99 3.34
CA LEU A 58 -4.22 6.56 2.50
C LEU A 58 -3.94 6.35 1.02
N LEU A 59 -4.79 5.57 0.36
CA LEU A 59 -4.92 5.56 -1.10
C LEU A 59 -5.90 6.67 -1.51
N ALA A 60 -5.36 7.89 -1.69
CA ALA A 60 -6.15 9.06 -2.05
C ALA A 60 -6.39 9.15 -3.57
N LEU A 61 -7.60 8.82 -4.01
CA LEU A 61 -8.02 8.90 -5.40
C LEU A 61 -8.56 10.29 -5.75
N PHE A 62 -8.08 10.87 -6.84
CA PHE A 62 -8.61 12.14 -7.35
C PHE A 62 -8.64 12.15 -8.87
N LYS A 63 -9.46 13.02 -9.47
CA LYS A 63 -9.59 13.14 -10.93
C LYS A 63 -8.74 14.28 -11.48
N LYS A 64 -8.05 14.03 -12.59
CA LYS A 64 -7.62 15.07 -13.54
C LYS A 64 -8.25 14.77 -14.90
N GLY A 65 -9.17 15.62 -15.35
CA GLY A 65 -9.96 15.36 -16.55
C GLY A 65 -10.80 14.09 -16.40
N LYS A 66 -10.59 13.11 -17.30
CA LYS A 66 -11.31 11.82 -17.29
C LYS A 66 -10.58 10.71 -16.52
N GLU A 67 -9.31 10.92 -16.18
CA GLU A 67 -8.44 9.92 -15.58
C GLU A 67 -8.42 10.04 -14.05
N TRP A 68 -8.26 8.90 -13.38
CA TRP A 68 -8.05 8.82 -11.93
C TRP A 68 -6.56 8.74 -11.61
N TYR A 69 -6.17 9.43 -10.56
CA TYR A 69 -4.81 9.49 -10.06
C TYR A 69 -4.76 9.22 -8.57
N PHE A 70 -3.58 8.87 -8.08
CA PHE A 70 -3.27 8.78 -6.66
C PHE A 70 -1.82 9.18 -6.40
N PRO A 71 -1.50 9.74 -5.23
CA PRO A 71 -0.13 10.03 -4.83
C PRO A 71 0.54 8.80 -4.22
N LEU A 72 1.85 8.72 -4.44
CA LEU A 72 2.80 7.91 -3.70
C LEU A 72 3.92 8.84 -3.24
N ILE A 73 4.63 8.44 -2.20
CA ILE A 73 5.80 9.15 -1.70
C ILE A 73 7.03 8.26 -1.78
N ARG A 74 8.21 8.85 -1.96
CA ARG A 74 9.48 8.18 -1.69
C ARG A 74 9.91 8.56 -0.28
N ARG A 75 10.06 7.55 0.60
CA ARG A 75 10.58 7.79 1.96
C ARG A 75 12.05 8.21 1.89
N PRO A 76 12.51 9.12 2.76
CA PRO A 76 13.90 9.50 2.85
C PRO A 76 14.84 8.33 3.07
N MET A 77 16.08 8.45 2.60
CA MET A 77 17.09 7.40 2.81
C MET A 77 17.52 7.23 4.27
N HIS A 78 17.29 8.25 5.11
CA HIS A 78 17.66 8.23 6.53
C HIS A 78 16.58 7.60 7.43
N GLU A 79 15.44 7.20 6.85
CA GLU A 79 14.36 6.56 7.59
C GLU A 79 14.75 5.19 8.13
N ARG A 80 14.30 4.89 9.35
CA ARG A 80 14.66 3.66 10.07
C ARG A 80 14.07 2.43 9.37
N ASN A 81 12.84 2.56 8.89
CA ASN A 81 12.12 1.49 8.24
C ASN A 81 12.01 1.79 6.75
N HIS A 82 12.33 0.83 5.88
CA HIS A 82 12.07 0.96 4.43
C HIS A 82 12.67 2.24 3.77
N PRO A 83 13.96 2.57 4.01
CA PRO A 83 14.57 3.78 3.43
C PRO A 83 14.53 3.75 1.90
N GLY A 84 14.18 4.88 1.29
CA GLY A 84 14.09 5.02 -0.17
C GLY A 84 12.95 4.26 -0.85
N GLN A 85 12.13 3.51 -0.11
CA GLN A 85 11.00 2.78 -0.69
C GLN A 85 9.87 3.73 -1.06
N ILE A 86 9.14 3.35 -2.11
CA ILE A 86 7.94 4.06 -2.54
C ILE A 86 6.75 3.53 -1.74
N ALA A 87 6.04 4.44 -1.08
CA ALA A 87 4.96 4.13 -0.16
C ALA A 87 3.69 4.90 -0.52
N LEU A 88 2.57 4.40 -0.02
CA LEU A 88 1.37 5.22 0.14
C LEU A 88 1.62 6.17 1.33
N PRO A 89 1.09 7.39 1.29
CA PRO A 89 1.15 8.28 2.44
C PRO A 89 0.53 7.63 3.67
N GLY A 90 1.16 7.78 4.83
CA GLY A 90 0.72 7.12 6.05
C GLY A 90 1.82 6.80 7.04
N GLY A 91 1.40 6.49 8.27
CA GLY A 91 2.32 6.28 9.37
C GLY A 91 1.68 5.61 10.57
N ALA A 92 2.32 5.76 11.72
CA ALA A 92 1.96 5.03 12.92
C ALA A 92 0.72 5.62 13.58
N LYS A 93 -0.16 4.75 14.09
CA LYS A 93 -1.33 5.18 14.86
C LYS A 93 -0.88 5.83 16.17
N GLU A 94 -1.33 7.04 16.43
CA GLU A 94 -1.13 7.69 17.72
C GLU A 94 -2.10 7.18 18.78
N LYS A 95 -1.84 7.53 20.04
CA LYS A 95 -2.69 7.15 21.16
C LYS A 95 -4.06 7.82 21.01
N ASP A 96 -5.12 7.07 21.27
CA ASP A 96 -6.51 7.56 21.27
C ASP A 96 -7.04 8.09 19.90
N GLU A 97 -6.29 7.87 18.81
CA GLU A 97 -6.72 8.19 17.43
C GLU A 97 -7.49 7.02 16.79
N GLU A 98 -8.45 7.27 15.91
CA GLU A 98 -9.04 6.22 15.06
C GLU A 98 -8.20 6.05 13.78
N LEU A 99 -8.17 4.84 13.20
CA LEU A 99 -7.20 4.50 12.13
C LEU A 99 -7.42 5.25 10.82
N ASP A 100 -8.67 5.60 10.50
CA ASP A 100 -9.00 6.44 9.36
C ASP A 100 -8.49 7.87 9.55
N TYR A 101 -8.59 8.41 10.77
CA TYR A 101 -7.97 9.70 11.11
C TYR A 101 -6.45 9.63 11.03
N THR A 102 -5.82 8.55 11.50
CA THR A 102 -4.37 8.34 11.33
C THR A 102 -3.97 8.43 9.86
N ALA A 103 -4.66 7.74 8.96
CA ALA A 103 -4.33 7.76 7.54
C ALA A 103 -4.41 9.17 6.94
N VAL A 104 -5.41 9.94 7.34
CA VAL A 104 -5.64 11.30 6.85
C VAL A 104 -4.67 12.31 7.47
N ARG A 105 -4.37 12.20 8.77
CA ARG A 105 -3.40 13.02 9.48
C ARG A 105 -2.01 12.87 8.85
N GLU A 106 -1.55 11.64 8.69
CA GLU A 106 -0.24 11.34 8.10
C GLU A 106 -0.16 11.85 6.64
N ALA A 107 -1.22 11.66 5.85
CA ALA A 107 -1.27 12.21 4.49
C ALA A 107 -1.29 13.75 4.46
N PHE A 108 -1.81 14.41 5.50
CA PHE A 108 -1.69 15.86 5.66
C PHE A 108 -0.25 16.26 6.01
N GLU A 109 0.36 15.60 7.00
CA GLU A 109 1.72 15.87 7.45
C GLU A 109 2.75 15.67 6.33
N GLU A 110 2.65 14.58 5.59
CA GLU A 110 3.64 14.22 4.55
C GLU A 110 3.47 15.06 3.26
N ILE A 111 2.24 15.28 2.81
CA ILE A 111 1.96 15.82 1.46
C ILE A 111 0.83 16.87 1.38
N GLY A 112 0.27 17.30 2.51
CA GLY A 112 -0.70 18.40 2.58
C GLY A 112 -2.13 18.06 2.17
N ILE A 113 -2.54 16.79 2.22
CA ILE A 113 -3.95 16.41 1.96
C ILE A 113 -4.84 16.82 3.14
N GLU A 114 -5.58 17.91 2.96
CA GLU A 114 -6.53 18.44 3.94
C GLU A 114 -7.62 17.41 4.29
N ALA A 115 -7.86 17.15 5.58
CA ALA A 115 -8.81 16.15 6.04
C ALA A 115 -10.24 16.35 5.49
N GLN A 116 -10.72 17.59 5.49
CA GLN A 116 -12.02 18.00 4.94
C GLN A 116 -12.18 17.77 3.42
N SER A 117 -11.08 17.48 2.72
CA SER A 117 -11.09 17.18 1.28
C SER A 117 -11.25 15.69 0.98
N VAL A 118 -11.12 14.82 1.98
CA VAL A 118 -11.12 13.36 1.85
C VAL A 118 -12.49 12.79 2.21
N GLU A 119 -13.12 12.09 1.27
CA GLU A 119 -14.23 11.18 1.55
C GLU A 119 -13.68 9.76 1.65
N ILE A 120 -13.58 9.19 2.85
CA ILE A 120 -13.23 7.77 3.02
C ILE A 120 -14.40 6.91 2.54
N ILE A 121 -14.13 6.02 1.58
CA ILE A 121 -15.15 5.15 0.97
C ILE A 121 -15.07 3.70 1.43
N GLY A 122 -14.01 3.34 2.16
CA GLY A 122 -13.81 2.02 2.72
C GLY A 122 -12.35 1.75 3.08
N GLN A 123 -12.15 0.58 3.67
CA GLN A 123 -10.86 0.08 4.12
C GLN A 123 -10.55 -1.23 3.38
N LEU A 124 -9.31 -1.42 2.98
CA LEU A 124 -8.81 -2.71 2.50
C LEU A 124 -8.49 -3.64 3.67
N THR A 125 -8.12 -4.88 3.35
CA THR A 125 -7.76 -5.85 4.38
C THR A 125 -6.51 -5.36 5.15
N PRO A 126 -6.49 -5.42 6.50
CA PRO A 126 -5.30 -5.04 7.27
C PRO A 126 -4.09 -5.92 6.95
N LEU A 127 -3.00 -5.31 6.47
CA LEU A 127 -1.81 -6.00 5.99
C LEU A 127 -0.74 -6.11 7.10
N PRO A 128 -0.38 -7.31 7.58
CA PRO A 128 0.76 -7.47 8.48
C PRO A 128 2.09 -7.28 7.73
N VAL A 129 3.02 -6.55 8.34
CA VAL A 129 4.39 -6.36 7.85
C VAL A 129 5.38 -6.80 8.94
N PRO A 130 5.73 -8.11 8.99
CA PRO A 130 6.54 -8.66 10.08
C PRO A 130 7.94 -8.07 10.20
N VAL A 131 8.53 -7.63 9.08
CA VAL A 131 9.89 -7.06 9.06
C VAL A 131 9.99 -5.74 9.84
N SER A 132 8.90 -4.97 9.91
CA SER A 132 8.83 -3.71 10.65
C SER A 132 7.98 -3.82 11.93
N GLY A 133 7.20 -4.90 12.08
CA GLY A 133 6.33 -5.14 13.23
C GLY A 133 5.00 -4.39 13.18
N TYR A 134 4.63 -3.86 12.02
CA TYR A 134 3.40 -3.08 11.84
C TYR A 134 2.26 -3.88 11.22
N LEU A 135 1.04 -3.66 11.71
CA LEU A 135 -0.21 -4.02 11.05
C LEU A 135 -0.76 -2.76 10.37
N ILE A 136 -0.68 -2.72 9.05
CA ILE A 136 -1.07 -1.57 8.23
C ILE A 136 -2.56 -1.68 7.90
N TYR A 137 -3.31 -0.60 8.11
CA TYR A 137 -4.71 -0.45 7.76
C TYR A 137 -4.83 0.49 6.55
N PRO A 138 -5.06 -0.03 5.33
CA PRO A 138 -5.13 0.81 4.15
C PRO A 138 -6.55 1.34 3.95
N PHE A 139 -6.70 2.66 3.87
CA PHE A 139 -7.97 3.33 3.59
C PHE A 139 -7.99 3.87 2.17
N ILE A 140 -9.16 3.83 1.55
CA ILE A 140 -9.39 4.44 0.25
C ILE A 140 -10.17 5.74 0.45
N GLY A 141 -9.57 6.85 0.06
CA GLY A 141 -10.20 8.17 0.08
C GLY A 141 -10.47 8.68 -1.33
N ILE A 142 -11.55 9.45 -1.51
CA ILE A 142 -11.80 10.23 -2.72
C ILE A 142 -11.63 11.70 -2.41
N LEU A 143 -10.82 12.39 -3.21
CA LEU A 143 -10.69 13.84 -3.18
C LEU A 143 -11.58 14.47 -4.26
N LYS A 144 -12.21 15.60 -3.94
CA LYS A 144 -13.05 16.34 -4.90
C LYS A 144 -12.28 16.84 -6.13
N LYS A 145 -10.99 17.12 -5.97
CA LYS A 145 -10.06 17.60 -6.99
C LYS A 145 -8.63 17.26 -6.58
N GLU A 146 -7.67 17.48 -7.48
CA GLU A 146 -6.26 17.45 -7.11
C GLU A 146 -5.98 18.44 -5.95
N PRO A 147 -5.35 17.99 -4.86
CA PRO A 147 -4.99 18.84 -3.73
C PRO A 147 -3.82 19.76 -4.10
N LYS A 148 -3.59 20.79 -3.29
CA LYS A 148 -2.33 21.54 -3.36
C LYS A 148 -1.30 20.78 -2.56
N TRP A 149 -0.27 20.28 -3.25
CA TRP A 149 0.79 19.50 -2.62
C TRP A 149 1.69 20.40 -1.77
N ILE A 150 1.87 20.02 -0.51
CA ILE A 150 2.81 20.67 0.41
C ILE A 150 3.63 19.52 1.02
N LEU A 151 4.86 19.35 0.53
CA LEU A 151 5.70 18.25 0.99
C LEU A 151 6.38 18.63 2.30
N ASN A 152 6.36 17.70 3.25
CA ASN A 152 7.29 17.74 4.37
C ASN A 152 8.61 17.08 3.97
N GLU A 153 9.62 17.88 3.64
CA GLU A 153 10.91 17.40 3.17
C GLU A 153 11.69 16.56 4.19
N SER A 154 11.32 16.60 5.48
CA SER A 154 11.92 15.68 6.47
C SER A 154 11.39 14.25 6.34
N GLU A 155 10.24 14.05 5.71
CA GLU A 155 9.52 12.77 5.65
C GLU A 155 9.28 12.29 4.22
N VAL A 156 9.42 13.17 3.22
CA VAL A 156 9.17 12.88 1.81
C VAL A 156 10.29 13.41 0.93
N ASP A 157 11.05 12.50 0.30
CA ASP A 157 12.09 12.84 -0.68
C ASP A 157 11.50 13.18 -2.06
N GLU A 158 10.37 12.56 -2.40
CA GLU A 158 9.76 12.71 -3.72
C GLU A 158 8.25 12.42 -3.65
N LEU A 159 7.43 13.31 -4.21
CA LEU A 159 6.03 13.04 -4.49
C LEU A 159 5.87 12.48 -5.91
N ILE A 160 5.17 11.36 -6.02
CA ILE A 160 4.94 10.64 -7.28
C ILE A 160 3.44 10.58 -7.54
N ILE A 161 2.97 11.28 -8.57
CA ILE A 161 1.56 11.24 -8.98
C ILE A 161 1.37 10.19 -10.07
N THR A 162 0.58 9.18 -9.76
CA THR A 162 0.39 7.99 -10.60
C THR A 162 -1.02 7.93 -11.15
N LYS A 163 -1.18 7.53 -12.42
CA LYS A 163 -2.50 7.19 -12.96
C LYS A 163 -2.94 5.82 -12.48
N VAL A 164 -4.21 5.69 -12.12
CA VAL A 164 -4.81 4.38 -11.82
C VAL A 164 -4.73 3.44 -13.02
N SER A 165 -4.83 3.96 -14.25
CA SER A 165 -4.69 3.16 -15.48
C SER A 165 -3.29 2.55 -15.64
N GLU A 166 -2.22 3.24 -15.22
CA GLU A 166 -0.86 2.68 -15.21
C GLU A 166 -0.71 1.56 -14.18
N LEU A 167 -1.40 1.65 -13.05
CA LEU A 167 -1.38 0.59 -12.03
C LEU A 167 -2.13 -0.68 -12.50
N ILE A 168 -3.25 -0.52 -13.20
CA ILE A 168 -4.11 -1.64 -13.62
C ILE A 168 -3.54 -2.39 -14.83
N ASP A 169 -2.71 -1.73 -15.63
CA ASP A 169 -2.05 -2.32 -16.79
C ASP A 169 -1.13 -3.47 -16.37
N GLU A 170 -1.42 -4.67 -16.86
CA GLU A 170 -0.66 -5.88 -16.56
C GLU A 170 0.76 -5.83 -17.10
N ALA A 171 1.02 -5.00 -18.13
CA ALA A 171 2.36 -4.72 -18.63
C ALA A 171 3.25 -4.01 -17.59
N ASN A 172 2.67 -3.46 -16.52
CA ASN A 172 3.40 -2.83 -15.44
C ASN A 172 3.68 -3.77 -14.26
N TYR A 173 3.26 -5.04 -14.33
CA TYR A 173 3.60 -6.07 -13.36
C TYR A 173 4.84 -6.85 -13.79
N TYR A 174 5.84 -6.91 -12.91
CA TYR A 174 7.12 -7.57 -13.15
C TYR A 174 7.51 -8.48 -11.99
N SER A 175 8.45 -9.39 -12.25
CA SER A 175 9.14 -10.16 -11.23
C SER A 175 10.61 -10.25 -11.61
N GLU A 176 11.48 -9.78 -10.75
CA GLU A 176 12.94 -9.79 -10.93
C GLU A 176 13.63 -10.55 -9.81
N THR A 177 14.80 -11.14 -10.08
CA THR A 177 15.64 -11.74 -9.05
C THR A 177 16.52 -10.68 -8.42
N TRP A 178 16.38 -10.48 -7.11
CA TRP A 178 17.20 -9.55 -6.32
C TRP A 178 17.98 -10.30 -5.25
N GLN A 179 19.11 -9.74 -4.81
CA GLN A 179 19.86 -10.24 -3.67
C GLN A 179 19.42 -9.51 -2.40
N LEU A 180 18.63 -10.15 -1.54
CA LEU A 180 18.16 -9.62 -0.27
C LEU A 180 18.69 -10.47 0.89
N HIS A 181 19.32 -9.83 1.88
CA HIS A 181 19.93 -10.50 3.05
C HIS A 181 20.85 -11.68 2.66
N GLY A 182 21.64 -11.51 1.59
CA GLY A 182 22.56 -12.53 1.09
C GLY A 182 21.89 -13.71 0.36
N LYS A 183 20.59 -13.64 0.07
CA LYS A 183 19.86 -14.66 -0.69
C LYS A 183 19.30 -14.08 -1.98
N ASN A 184 19.36 -14.86 -3.04
CA ASN A 184 18.63 -14.55 -4.27
C ASN A 184 17.14 -14.88 -4.07
N VAL A 185 16.30 -13.90 -4.36
CA VAL A 185 14.85 -14.00 -4.20
C VAL A 185 14.15 -13.36 -5.39
N LYS A 186 13.02 -13.94 -5.81
CA LYS A 186 12.15 -13.35 -6.81
C LYS A 186 11.23 -12.34 -6.14
N VAL A 187 11.30 -11.09 -6.59
CA VAL A 187 10.54 -9.97 -6.03
C VAL A 187 9.51 -9.49 -7.05
N PRO A 188 8.21 -9.81 -6.84
CA PRO A 188 7.14 -9.21 -7.60
C PRO A 188 7.05 -7.71 -7.31
N HIS A 189 6.87 -6.90 -8.34
CA HIS A 189 6.78 -5.46 -8.21
C HIS A 189 5.98 -4.85 -9.37
N PHE A 190 5.48 -3.63 -9.13
CA PHE A 190 5.00 -2.77 -10.19
C PHE A 190 6.10 -1.84 -10.67
N ARG A 191 6.15 -1.56 -11.97
CA ARG A 191 6.97 -0.49 -12.54
C ARG A 191 6.07 0.62 -13.04
N ILE A 192 6.05 1.74 -12.31
CA ILE A 192 5.19 2.89 -12.60
C ILE A 192 6.06 4.14 -12.68
N ASN A 193 5.91 4.95 -13.73
CA ASN A 193 6.77 6.13 -13.96
C ASN A 193 8.28 5.81 -13.86
N ASN A 194 8.69 4.65 -14.39
CA ASN A 194 10.05 4.08 -14.30
C ASN A 194 10.56 3.80 -12.88
N LYS A 195 9.66 3.74 -11.91
CA LYS A 195 9.97 3.47 -10.51
C LYS A 195 9.43 2.13 -10.06
N VAL A 196 10.16 1.48 -9.16
CA VAL A 196 9.84 0.15 -8.66
C VAL A 196 9.03 0.25 -7.36
N ILE A 197 7.82 -0.27 -7.39
CA ILE A 197 6.92 -0.35 -6.23
C ILE A 197 6.77 -1.81 -5.84
N TRP A 198 7.22 -2.17 -4.64
CA TRP A 198 7.29 -3.55 -4.18
C TRP A 198 6.87 -3.65 -2.70
N GLY A 199 6.84 -4.87 -2.15
CA GLY A 199 6.60 -5.09 -0.72
C GLY A 199 5.18 -4.72 -0.27
N ALA A 200 5.08 -4.04 0.86
CA ALA A 200 3.79 -3.74 1.51
C ALA A 200 2.89 -2.87 0.63
N THR A 201 3.44 -1.79 0.06
CA THR A 201 2.71 -0.91 -0.85
C THR A 201 2.20 -1.64 -2.08
N ALA A 202 3.03 -2.48 -2.70
CA ALA A 202 2.59 -3.29 -3.83
C ALA A 202 1.47 -4.28 -3.44
N SER A 203 1.54 -4.87 -2.24
CA SER A 203 0.48 -5.75 -1.73
C SER A 203 -0.85 -5.03 -1.59
N VAL A 204 -0.85 -3.82 -1.01
CA VAL A 204 -2.05 -2.97 -0.89
C VAL A 204 -2.59 -2.60 -2.27
N LEU A 205 -1.73 -2.15 -3.18
CA LEU A 205 -2.12 -1.76 -4.53
C LEU A 205 -2.68 -2.94 -5.34
N ASN A 206 -2.14 -4.14 -5.17
CA ASN A 206 -2.63 -5.33 -5.85
C ASN A 206 -4.04 -5.75 -5.38
N GLU A 207 -4.35 -5.58 -4.09
CA GLU A 207 -5.71 -5.79 -3.59
C GLU A 207 -6.67 -4.72 -4.10
N PHE A 208 -6.22 -3.45 -4.14
CA PHE A 208 -6.97 -2.39 -4.80
C PHE A 208 -7.29 -2.72 -6.27
N ILE A 209 -6.31 -3.21 -7.04
CA ILE A 209 -6.52 -3.64 -8.43
C ILE A 209 -7.63 -4.69 -8.51
N ASP A 210 -7.63 -5.70 -7.65
CA ASP A 210 -8.67 -6.75 -7.61
C ASP A 210 -10.08 -6.16 -7.43
N LEU A 211 -10.23 -5.06 -6.68
CA LEU A 211 -11.52 -4.40 -6.49
C LEU A 211 -11.92 -3.50 -7.68
N THR A 212 -10.97 -3.12 -8.54
CA THR A 212 -11.23 -2.32 -9.74
C THR A 212 -11.49 -3.15 -10.99
N LYS A 213 -10.92 -4.35 -11.06
CA LYS A 213 -11.16 -5.36 -12.11
C LYS A 213 -12.50 -6.08 -11.82
N ASN A 214 -13.13 -6.60 -12.88
CA ASN A 214 -14.45 -7.27 -12.93
C ASN A 214 -15.68 -6.36 -12.86
#